data_AF-A0A385DEZ8-F1
#
_entry.id   AF-A0A385DEZ8-F1
#
_cell.length_a   1.000
_cell.length_b   1.000
_cell.length_c   1.000
_cell.angle_alpha   90.00
_cell.angle_beta   90.00
_cell.angle_gamma   90.00
#
_symmetry.space_group_name_H-M   'P 1'
#
loop_
_entity.id
_entity.type
_entity.pdbx_description
1 polymer ?
#
loop_
_entity_poly.entity_id
_entity_poly.type
_entity_poly.pdbx_seq_one_letter_code
_entity_poly.pdbx_strand_id
1 'polypeptide(L)' 'MATRDQQTSAPSAAVNSLRSALTDAGLVLPSLAVDTASPHLGLVELGRVRADVAAQLAEALRNGGRR' A
#
# COMPACT_ATOMS: atom_id res chain seq x y z
N MET A 1 -15.31 -18.82 20.80
CA MET A 1 -14.66 -18.87 19.48
C MET A 1 -15.27 -17.76 18.64
N ALA A 2 -14.75 -16.54 18.77
CA ALA A 2 -15.22 -15.38 18.00
C ALA A 2 -14.14 -15.06 16.97
N THR A 3 -14.26 -15.59 15.76
CA THR A 3 -13.50 -15.08 14.62
C THR A 3 -14.04 -13.69 14.35
N ARG A 4 -13.31 -12.70 14.85
CA ARG A 4 -13.47 -11.32 14.44
C ARG A 4 -13.29 -11.34 12.92
N ASP A 5 -14.38 -11.14 12.18
CA ASP A 5 -14.37 -10.68 10.80
C ASP A 5 -13.54 -9.40 10.78
N GLN A 6 -12.22 -9.56 10.78
CA GLN A 6 -11.32 -8.56 10.27
C GLN A 6 -11.78 -8.41 8.83
N GLN A 7 -12.45 -7.30 8.57
CA GLN A 7 -12.68 -6.80 7.23
C GLN A 7 -11.30 -6.62 6.61
N THR A 8 -10.71 -7.72 6.14
CA THR A 8 -9.54 -7.72 5.29
C THR A 8 -10.03 -7.04 4.04
N SER A 9 -9.84 -5.72 3.97
CA SER A 9 -10.05 -4.95 2.75
C SER A 9 -9.49 -5.76 1.61
N ALA A 10 -10.32 -6.06 0.61
CA ALA A 10 -9.90 -6.87 -0.52
C ALA A 10 -8.55 -6.32 -1.00
N PRO A 11 -7.52 -7.16 -1.21
CA PRO A 11 -6.17 -6.65 -1.46
C PRO A 11 -6.13 -5.76 -2.71
N SER A 12 -7.01 -5.99 -3.67
CA SER A 12 -7.24 -5.10 -4.82
C SER A 12 -7.75 -3.71 -4.43
N ALA A 13 -8.68 -3.62 -3.48
CA ALA A 13 -9.15 -2.35 -2.92
C ALA A 13 -8.04 -1.63 -2.17
N ALA A 14 -7.23 -2.35 -1.39
CA ALA A 14 -6.08 -1.80 -0.68
C ALA A 14 -5.04 -1.22 -1.66
N VAL A 15 -4.74 -1.94 -2.74
CA VAL A 15 -3.85 -1.46 -3.83
C VAL A 15 -4.41 -0.18 -4.46
N ASN A 16 -5.71 -0.12 -4.77
CA ASN A 16 -6.32 1.05 -5.39
C ASN A 16 -6.29 2.27 -4.46
N SER A 17 -6.63 2.11 -3.18
CA SER A 17 -6.53 3.18 -2.19
C SER A 17 -5.10 3.69 -2.05
N LEU A 18 -4.11 2.79 -1.98
CA LEU A 18 -2.70 3.17 -1.88
C LEU A 18 -2.23 3.88 -3.15
N ARG A 19 -2.63 3.40 -4.33
CA ARG A 19 -2.31 4.05 -5.62
C ARG A 19 -2.86 5.47 -5.69
N SER A 20 -4.08 5.69 -5.20
CA SER A 20 -4.70 7.01 -5.13
C SER A 20 -3.92 7.94 -4.20
N ALA A 21 -3.59 7.48 -2.99
CA ALA A 21 -2.84 8.29 -2.02
C ALA A 21 -1.43 8.64 -2.50
N LEU A 22 -0.75 7.71 -3.18
CA LEU A 22 0.53 7.96 -3.81
C LEU A 22 0.42 9.01 -4.92
N THR A 23 -0.61 8.91 -5.75
CA THR A 23 -0.87 9.87 -6.84
C THR A 23 -1.13 11.27 -6.30
N ASP A 24 -1.91 11.39 -5.23
CA ASP A 24 -2.14 12.66 -4.52
C ASP A 24 -0.85 13.27 -3.96
N ALA A 25 0.08 12.42 -3.51
CA ALA A 25 1.42 12.82 -3.07
C ALA A 25 2.40 13.09 -4.23
N GLY A 26 1.96 12.98 -5.50
CA GLY A 26 2.80 13.14 -6.68
C GLY A 26 3.75 11.96 -6.95
N LEU A 27 3.53 10.82 -6.30
CA LEU A 27 4.36 9.61 -6.39
C LEU A 27 3.69 8.56 -7.27
N VAL A 28 4.46 7.91 -8.14
CA VAL A 28 3.99 6.79 -8.96
C VAL A 28 4.82 5.56 -8.65
N LEU A 29 4.16 4.48 -8.25
CA LEU A 29 4.76 3.15 -8.06
C LEU A 29 4.23 2.18 -9.12
N PRO A 30 4.96 1.96 -10.22
CA PRO A 30 4.51 1.07 -11.31
C PRO A 30 4.42 -0.40 -10.87
N SER A 31 5.27 -0.78 -9.92
CA SER A 31 5.38 -2.16 -9.41
C SER A 31 4.34 -2.51 -8.34
N LEU A 32 3.46 -1.56 -7.96
CA LEU A 32 2.46 -1.79 -6.92
C LEU A 32 1.37 -2.75 -7.40
N ALA A 33 1.27 -3.91 -6.76
CA ALA A 33 0.33 -4.96 -7.11
C ALA A 33 -0.16 -5.73 -5.88
N VAL A 34 -1.18 -6.57 -6.05
CA VAL A 34 -1.54 -7.56 -5.04
C VAL A 34 -0.46 -8.65 -5.03
N ASP A 35 -0.07 -9.11 -3.85
CA ASP A 35 0.82 -10.26 -3.75
C ASP A 35 0.10 -11.52 -4.27
N THR A 36 0.63 -12.09 -5.34
CA THR A 36 0.12 -13.35 -5.90
C THR A 36 0.82 -14.58 -5.33
N ALA A 37 1.95 -14.41 -4.63
CA ALA A 37 2.72 -15.52 -4.10
C ALA A 37 2.05 -16.14 -2.85
N SER A 38 1.43 -15.31 -2.01
CA SER A 38 0.76 -15.74 -0.78
C SER A 38 -0.68 -15.20 -0.71
N PRO A 39 -1.59 -15.67 -1.59
CA PRO A 39 -2.94 -15.11 -1.72
C PRO A 39 -3.78 -15.21 -0.44
N HIS A 40 -3.52 -16.20 0.41
CA HIS A 40 -4.21 -16.38 1.68
C HIS A 40 -3.90 -15.31 2.73
N LEU A 41 -2.81 -14.55 2.56
CA LEU A 41 -2.38 -13.51 3.49
C LEU A 41 -2.90 -12.13 3.13
N GLY A 42 -3.48 -11.95 1.93
CA GLY A 42 -4.03 -10.66 1.48
C GLY A 42 -2.99 -9.54 1.40
N LEU A 43 -1.74 -9.86 1.07
CA LEU A 43 -0.64 -8.90 1.05
C LEU A 43 -0.67 -8.02 -0.20
N VAL A 44 -0.01 -6.87 -0.09
CA VAL A 44 0.24 -5.93 -1.19
C VAL A 44 1.74 -5.91 -1.48
N GLU A 45 2.12 -6.22 -2.72
CA GLU A 45 3.48 -6.13 -3.19
C GLU A 45 3.78 -4.67 -3.59
N LEU A 46 4.72 -4.03 -2.87
CA LEU A 46 5.17 -2.66 -3.16
C LEU A 46 6.21 -2.61 -4.31
N GLY A 47 6.84 -3.75 -4.60
CA GLY A 47 7.86 -3.92 -5.63
C GLY A 47 9.13 -3.09 -5.40
N ARG A 48 9.88 -2.85 -6.49
CA ARG A 48 11.09 -2.01 -6.47
C ARG A 48 10.72 -0.56 -6.73
N VAL A 49 11.26 0.32 -5.90
CA VAL A 49 11.06 1.77 -5.97
C VAL A 49 12.41 2.47 -6.10
N ARG A 50 12.44 3.62 -6.77
CA ARG A 50 13.67 4.43 -6.83
C ARG A 50 13.94 5.06 -5.46
N ALA A 51 15.21 5.29 -5.13
CA ALA A 51 15.60 5.81 -3.83
C ALA A 51 15.00 7.20 -3.52
N ASP A 52 14.87 8.05 -4.53
CA ASP A 52 14.23 9.37 -4.43
C ASP A 52 12.74 9.27 -4.11
N VAL A 53 12.04 8.31 -4.71
CA VAL A 53 10.62 8.03 -4.43
C VAL A 53 10.45 7.46 -3.03
N ALA A 54 11.35 6.58 -2.58
CA ALA A 54 11.32 6.05 -1.22
C ALA A 54 11.49 7.15 -0.16
N ALA A 55 12.39 8.11 -0.40
CA ALA A 55 12.59 9.25 0.50
C ALA A 55 11.35 10.15 0.58
N GLN A 56 10.74 10.45 -0.56
CA GLN A 56 9.50 11.24 -0.62
C GLN A 56 8.33 10.52 0.03
N LEU A 57 8.20 9.20 -0.17
CA LEU A 57 7.19 8.38 0.49
C LEU A 57 7.34 8.43 2.01
N ALA A 58 8.58 8.30 2.51
CA ALA A 58 8.85 8.38 3.94
C ALA A 58 8.46 9.75 4.52
N GLU A 59 8.67 10.84 3.77
CA GLU A 59 8.23 12.17 4.19
C GLU A 59 6.71 12.32 4.19
N ALA A 60 6.04 11.86 3.13
CA ALA A 60 4.58 11.85 3.06
C ALA A 60 3.95 11.05 4.22
N LEU A 61 4.52 9.89 4.57
CA LEU A 61 4.07 9.08 5.70
C LEU A 61 4.29 9.77 7.06
N ARG A 62 5.43 10.46 7.26
CA ARG A 62 5.69 11.24 8.49
C ARG A 62 4.69 12.38 8.67
N ASN A 63 4.26 12.99 7.56
CA ASN A 63 3.33 14.11 7.57
C ASN A 63 1.88 13.66 7.72
N GLY A 64 1.50 12.52 7.14
CA GLY A 64 0.16 11.93 7.25
C GLY A 64 -0.07 11.07 8.51
N GLY A 65 0.97 10.46 9.07
CA GLY A 65 0.89 9.51 10.20
C GLY A 65 0.75 10.14 11.59
N ARG A 66 0.64 11.47 11.67
CA ARG A 66 0.38 12.22 12.92
C ARG A 66 -1.12 12.44 13.17
N ARG A 67 -1.95 11.46 12.80
CA ARG A 67 -3.42 11.50 12.93
C ARG A 67 -3.94 10.30 13.70
#